data_AF-A0A1P8MUL0-F1
#
_entry.id   AF-A0A1P8MUL0-F1
#
_cell.length_a   1.000
_cell.length_b   1.000
_cell.length_c   1.000
_cell.angle_alpha   90.00
_cell.angle_beta   90.00
_cell.angle_gamma   90.00
#
_symmetry.space_group_name_H-M   'P 1'
#
loop_
_entity.id
_entity.type
_entity.pdbx_description
1 polymer ?
#
loop_
_entity_poly.entity_id
_entity_poly.type
_entity_poly.pdbx_seq_one_letter_code
_entity_poly.pdbx_strand_id
1 'polypeptide(L)'
;MLTGLAAPALATVVLFMLATAVGVPVMRKLIIVYEAKHELKHGSAGWLRSLRGWSMVAFWLMTTWFIATIFGDWAANGDLDAAIDRGWLRLRILLEIAMAIMESD
;
A
#
# COMPACT_ATOMS: atom_id res chain seq x y z
N MET A 1 -28.57 -10.76 16.94
CA MET A 1 -27.34 -10.02 17.33
C MET A 1 -26.07 -10.69 16.81
N LEU A 2 -25.84 -11.99 17.03
CA LEU A 2 -24.64 -12.70 16.50
C LEU A 2 -24.50 -12.68 14.97
N THR A 3 -25.62 -12.74 14.23
CA THR A 3 -25.63 -12.66 12.76
C THR A 3 -25.27 -11.27 12.21
N GLY A 4 -25.51 -10.20 12.98
CA GLY A 4 -25.15 -8.83 12.57
C GLY A 4 -23.66 -8.52 12.70
N LEU A 5 -22.94 -9.27 13.54
CA LEU A 5 -21.50 -9.13 13.75
C LEU A 5 -20.67 -10.07 12.85
N ALA A 6 -21.30 -11.06 12.22
CA ALA A 6 -20.62 -12.02 11.37
C ALA A 6 -19.98 -11.35 10.14
N ALA A 7 -20.70 -10.44 9.49
CA ALA A 7 -20.20 -9.70 8.32
C ALA A 7 -18.98 -8.81 8.66
N PRO A 8 -19.02 -7.93 9.69
CA PRO A 8 -17.84 -7.15 10.04
C PRO A 8 -16.68 -8.01 10.56
N ALA A 9 -16.95 -9.10 11.31
CA ALA A 9 -15.91 -10.01 11.76
C ALA A 9 -15.19 -10.72 10.59
N LEU A 10 -15.94 -11.20 9.59
CA LEU A 10 -15.37 -11.78 8.37
C LEU A 10 -14.55 -10.76 7.59
N ALA A 11 -15.07 -9.53 7.45
CA ALA A 11 -14.35 -8.44 6.80
C ALA A 11 -13.02 -8.11 7.51
N THR A 12 -13.01 -8.07 8.84
CA THR A 12 -11.78 -7.87 9.63
C THR A 12 -10.77 -8.98 9.40
N VAL A 13 -11.20 -10.25 9.44
CA VAL A 13 -10.31 -11.40 9.24
C VAL A 13 -9.72 -11.40 7.83
N VAL A 14 -10.54 -11.15 6.80
CA VAL A 14 -10.09 -11.04 5.41
C VAL A 14 -9.10 -9.89 5.24
N LEU A 15 -9.40 -8.72 5.80
CA LEU A 15 -8.51 -7.57 5.77
C LEU A 15 -7.15 -7.89 6.42
N PHE A 16 -7.17 -8.55 7.58
CA PHE A 16 -5.95 -8.91 8.31
C PHE A 16 -5.09 -9.93 7.53
N MET A 17 -5.73 -10.93 6.93
CA MET A 17 -5.03 -11.91 6.08
C MET A 17 -4.41 -11.25 4.85
N LEU A 18 -5.14 -10.39 4.15
CA LEU A 18 -4.65 -9.67 2.98
C LEU A 18 -3.51 -8.72 3.36
N ALA A 19 -3.65 -7.94 4.42
CA ALA A 19 -2.60 -7.05 4.92
C ALA A 19 -1.33 -7.82 5.27
N THR A 20 -1.46 -8.99 5.91
CA THR A 20 -0.33 -9.85 6.28
C THR A 20 0.32 -10.47 5.04
N ALA A 21 -0.47 -11.03 4.13
CA ALA A 21 0.02 -11.69 2.92
C ALA A 21 0.86 -10.74 2.04
N VAL A 22 0.47 -9.46 1.96
CA VAL A 22 1.21 -8.46 1.19
C VAL A 22 2.32 -7.79 2.01
N GLY A 23 2.12 -7.56 3.32
CA GLY A 23 3.09 -6.90 4.19
C GLY A 23 4.32 -7.75 4.55
N VAL A 24 4.15 -9.06 4.74
CA VAL A 24 5.24 -9.99 5.10
C VAL A 24 6.36 -10.01 4.04
N PRO A 25 6.11 -10.18 2.73
CA PRO A 25 7.18 -10.17 1.74
C PRO A 25 7.88 -8.80 1.64
N VAL A 26 7.15 -7.70 1.86
CA VAL A 26 7.71 -6.34 1.91
C VAL A 26 8.67 -6.19 3.10
N MET A 27 8.24 -6.58 4.30
CA MET A 27 9.09 -6.50 5.50
C MET A 27 10.31 -7.42 5.43
N ARG A 28 10.14 -8.63 4.91
CA ARG A 28 11.27 -9.55 4.69
C ARG A 28 12.34 -8.92 3.79
N LYS A 29 11.91 -8.20 2.75
CA LYS A 29 12.83 -7.49 1.86
C LYS A 29 13.57 -6.36 2.59
N LEU A 30 12.87 -5.57 3.42
CA LEU A 30 13.49 -4.49 4.19
C LEU A 30 14.55 -5.02 5.17
N ILE A 31 14.26 -6.13 5.86
CA ILE A 31 15.20 -6.79 6.77
C ILE A 31 16.46 -7.25 6.01
N ILE A 32 16.28 -7.94 4.88
CA ILE A 32 17.43 -8.42 4.07
C ILE A 32 18.29 -7.25 3.58
N VAL A 33 17.67 -6.14 3.14
CA VAL A 33 18.42 -4.96 2.70
C VAL A 33 19.16 -4.31 3.87
N TYR A 34 18.53 -4.24 5.04
CA TYR A 34 19.13 -3.69 6.24
C TYR A 34 20.33 -4.51 6.72
N GLU A 35 20.18 -5.83 6.81
CA GLU A 35 21.24 -6.78 7.19
C GLU A 35 22.37 -6.79 6.15
N ALA A 36 22.05 -6.85 4.86
CA ALA A 36 23.06 -6.80 3.79
C ALA A 36 23.87 -5.50 3.80
N LYS A 37 23.27 -4.38 4.22
CA LYS A 37 23.97 -3.10 4.38
C LYS A 37 24.88 -3.08 5.61
N HIS A 38 24.56 -3.86 6.65
CA HIS A 38 25.36 -3.98 7.87
C HIS A 38 26.52 -4.98 7.74
N GLU A 39 26.34 -6.08 7.00
CA GLU A 39 27.35 -7.14 6.90
C GLU A 39 28.35 -6.98 5.74
N LEU A 40 27.98 -6.29 4.66
CA LEU A 40 28.83 -6.21 3.46
C LEU A 40 29.60 -4.88 3.36
N LYS A 41 30.90 -4.94 3.71
CA LYS A 41 31.91 -3.99 3.23
C LYS A 41 31.83 -3.90 1.70
N HIS A 42 31.80 -2.67 1.19
CA HIS A 42 31.78 -2.26 -0.23
C HIS A 42 32.32 -3.30 -1.22
N GLY A 43 31.46 -3.86 -2.09
CA GLY A 43 31.95 -4.72 -3.17
C GLY A 43 30.91 -5.42 -4.06
N SER A 44 30.48 -4.74 -5.13
CA SER A 44 30.52 -5.26 -6.51
C SER A 44 29.33 -5.99 -7.19
N ALA A 45 28.29 -6.53 -6.53
CA ALA A 45 27.20 -7.20 -7.30
C ALA A 45 25.76 -6.94 -6.85
N GLY A 46 25.56 -6.27 -5.70
CA GLY A 46 24.27 -6.21 -5.01
C GLY A 46 23.34 -5.06 -5.41
N TRP A 47 23.80 -4.00 -6.06
CA TRP A 47 22.99 -2.78 -6.24
C TRP A 47 21.78 -2.97 -7.17
N LEU A 48 21.96 -3.66 -8.30
CA LEU A 48 20.87 -3.94 -9.24
C LEU A 48 19.90 -5.02 -8.71
N ARG A 49 20.39 -5.99 -7.93
CA ARG A 49 19.55 -6.98 -7.22
C ARG A 49 18.80 -6.35 -6.04
N SER A 50 19.38 -5.35 -5.37
CA SER A 50 18.76 -4.56 -4.32
C SER A 50 17.52 -3.81 -4.83
N LEU A 51 17.63 -3.18 -6.01
CA LEU A 51 16.52 -2.46 -6.66
C LEU A 51 15.32 -3.38 -6.97
N ARG A 52 15.56 -4.65 -7.28
CA ARG A 52 14.51 -5.62 -7.65
C ARG A 52 13.54 -5.84 -6.48
N GLY A 53 12.30 -5.38 -6.60
CA GLY A 53 11.24 -5.49 -5.58
C GLY A 53 10.99 -4.24 -4.74
N TRP A 54 11.72 -3.13 -4.96
CA TRP A 54 11.37 -1.85 -4.32
C TRP A 54 10.08 -1.28 -4.90
N SER A 55 9.79 -1.57 -6.17
CA SER A 55 8.49 -1.31 -6.79
C SER A 55 7.34 -1.95 -6.01
N MET A 56 7.52 -3.18 -5.51
CA MET A 56 6.50 -3.85 -4.68
C MET A 56 6.30 -3.15 -3.34
N VAL A 57 7.38 -2.69 -2.70
CA VAL A 57 7.31 -1.92 -1.45
C VAL A 57 6.62 -0.57 -1.68
N ALA A 58 7.03 0.16 -2.71
CA ALA A 58 6.42 1.44 -3.08
C ALA A 58 4.93 1.28 -3.42
N PHE A 59 4.58 0.24 -4.20
CA PHE A 59 3.20 -0.08 -4.53
C PHE A 59 2.37 -0.43 -3.29
N TRP A 60 2.91 -1.24 -2.37
CA TRP A 60 2.24 -1.58 -1.13
C TRP A 60 2.02 -0.35 -0.24
N LEU A 61 3.02 0.51 -0.11
CA LEU A 61 2.95 1.73 0.69
C LEU A 61 1.93 2.71 0.10
N MET A 62 1.94 2.89 -1.23
CA MET A 62 0.94 3.69 -1.95
C MET A 62 -0.48 3.16 -1.75
N THR A 63 -0.66 1.85 -1.89
CA THR A 63 -1.98 1.21 -1.72
C THR A 63 -2.48 1.36 -0.29
N THR A 64 -1.62 1.08 0.69
CA THR A 64 -1.96 1.17 2.11
C THR A 64 -2.30 2.61 2.50
N TRP A 65 -1.50 3.57 2.04
CA TRP A 65 -1.75 4.99 2.26
C TRP A 65 -3.07 5.45 1.63
N PHE A 66 -3.33 5.06 0.37
CA PHE A 66 -4.58 5.41 -0.32
C PHE A 66 -5.81 4.89 0.44
N ILE A 67 -5.80 3.61 0.84
CA ILE A 67 -6.87 3.01 1.64
C ILE A 67 -7.04 3.75 2.97
N ALA A 68 -5.94 4.09 3.66
CA ALA A 68 -5.99 4.85 4.90
C ALA A 68 -6.67 6.23 4.73
N THR A 69 -6.52 6.88 3.57
CA THR A 69 -7.20 8.16 3.31
C THR A 69 -8.73 8.02 3.20
N ILE A 70 -9.23 6.91 2.66
CA ILE A 70 -10.67 6.63 2.58
C ILE A 70 -11.22 6.34 3.99
N PHE A 71 -10.52 5.51 4.77
CA PHE A 71 -10.91 5.24 6.16
C PHE A 71 -10.87 6.49 7.05
N GLY A 72 -9.87 7.35 6.89
CA GLY A 72 -9.78 8.61 7.63
C GLY A 72 -10.91 9.59 7.28
N ASP A 73 -11.27 9.66 6.00
CA ASP A 73 -12.38 10.49 5.52
C ASP A 73 -13.74 9.97 5.99
N TRP A 74 -13.94 8.65 5.95
CA TRP A 74 -15.11 8.01 6.54
C TRP A 74 -15.20 8.26 8.05
N ALA A 75 -14.09 8.14 8.78
CA ALA A 75 -14.07 8.40 10.22
C ALA A 75 -14.41 9.85 10.59
N ALA A 76 -14.06 10.82 9.73
CA ALA A 76 -14.37 12.23 9.96
C ALA A 76 -15.81 12.61 9.60
N ASN A 77 -16.37 12.02 8.54
CA ASN A 77 -17.66 12.43 7.96
C ASN A 77 -18.82 11.46 8.22
N GLY A 78 -18.53 10.22 8.64
CA GLY A 78 -19.52 9.18 8.92
C GLY A 78 -20.18 8.54 7.68
N ASP A 79 -19.90 9.05 6.49
CA ASP A 79 -20.47 8.56 5.21
C ASP A 79 -19.40 7.81 4.40
N LEU A 80 -19.56 6.49 4.29
CA LEU A 80 -18.61 5.61 3.61
C LEU A 80 -18.72 5.73 2.08
N ASP A 81 -19.93 5.82 1.54
CA ASP A 81 -20.16 5.89 0.10
C ASP A 81 -19.58 7.20 -0.44
N ALA A 82 -19.83 8.31 0.25
CA ALA A 82 -19.25 9.59 -0.12
C ALA A 82 -17.71 9.61 0.05
N ALA A 83 -17.15 8.88 1.01
CA ALA A 83 -15.71 8.75 1.17
C ALA A 83 -15.06 7.95 0.04
N ILE A 84 -15.72 6.88 -0.44
CA ILE A 84 -15.29 6.11 -1.60
C ILE A 84 -15.35 6.97 -2.87
N ASP A 85 -16.43 7.71 -3.09
CA ASP A 85 -16.59 8.60 -4.25
C ASP A 85 -15.48 9.67 -4.30
N ARG A 86 -15.17 10.31 -3.16
CA ARG A 86 -14.05 11.26 -3.06
C ARG A 86 -12.70 10.57 -3.27
N GLY A 87 -12.55 9.34 -2.80
CA GLY A 87 -11.37 8.51 -3.04
C GLY A 87 -11.14 8.25 -4.53
N TRP A 88 -12.18 7.86 -5.27
CA TRP A 88 -12.10 7.65 -6.71
C TRP A 88 -11.79 8.93 -7.48
N LEU A 89 -12.38 10.05 -7.07
CA LEU A 89 -12.07 11.35 -7.66
C LEU A 89 -10.59 11.70 -7.49
N ARG A 90 -10.01 11.49 -6.29
CA ARG A 90 -8.57 11.69 -6.07
C ARG A 90 -7.72 10.80 -6.97
N LEU A 91 -8.08 9.52 -7.11
CA LEU A 91 -7.32 8.61 -7.98
C LEU A 91 -7.37 9.06 -9.44
N ARG A 92 -8.56 9.44 -9.93
CA ARG A 92 -8.74 9.94 -11.29
C ARG A 92 -7.86 11.16 -11.55
N ILE A 93 -7.88 12.14 -10.65
CA ILE A 93 -7.05 13.35 -10.76
C ILE A 93 -5.57 12.99 -10.81
N LEU A 94 -5.10 12.07 -9.96
CA LEU A 94 -3.70 11.64 -9.95
C LEU A 94 -3.30 10.97 -11.27
N LEU A 95 -4.16 10.12 -11.84
CA LEU A 95 -3.90 9.48 -13.14
C LEU A 95 -3.91 10.50 -14.28
N GLU A 96 -4.82 11.48 -14.26
CA GLU A 96 -4.90 12.55 -15.25
C GLU A 96 -3.64 13.44 -15.22
N ILE A 97 -3.15 13.79 -14.03
CA ILE A 97 -1.87 14.49 -13.87
C ILE A 97 -0.70 13.64 -14.39
N ALA A 98 -0.67 12.34 -14.06
CA ALA A 98 0.40 11.45 -14.51
C ALA A 98 0.43 11.31 -16.04
N MET A 99 -0.74 11.21 -16.69
CA MET A 99 -0.85 11.20 -18.16
C MET A 99 -0.38 12.53 -18.76
N ALA A 100 -0.80 13.67 -18.20
CA ALA A 100 -0.38 14.98 -18.67
C ALA A 100 1.15 15.17 -18.58
N ILE A 101 1.78 14.66 -17.51
CA ILE A 101 3.25 14.68 -17.38
C ILE A 101 3.90 13.80 -18.45
N MET A 102 3.37 12.59 -18.66
CA MET A 102 3.90 11.65 -19.65
C MET A 102 3.77 12.18 -21.10
N GLU A 103 2.72 12.94 -21.41
CA GLU A 103 2.54 13.60 -22.71
C GLU A 103 3.45 14.84 -22.88
N SER A 104 3.93 15.42 -21.78
CA SER A 104 4.79 16.61 -21.80
C SER A 104 6.29 16.31 -21.89
N ASP A 105 6.69 15.06 -21.63
CA ASP A 105 8.04 14.52 -21.82
C ASP A 105 8.24 14.02 -23.27
#